data_AF-A0AAN0K1G1-F1
#
_entry.id   AF-A0AAN0K1G1-F1
#
_cell.length_a   1.000
_cell.length_b   1.000
_cell.length_c   1.000
_cell.angle_alpha   90.00
_cell.angle_beta   90.00
_cell.angle_gamma   90.00
#
_symmetry.space_group_name_H-M   'P 1'
#
loop_
_entity.id
_entity.type
_entity.pdbx_description
1 polymer ?
#
loop_
_entity_poly.entity_id
_entity_poly.type
_entity_poly.pdbx_seq_one_letter_code
_entity_poly.pdbx_strand_id
1 'polypeptide(L)'
;MGARVLHKLVSVIDQEMRSVGACKMSAPILAPAYIWKQSGRWESIGAELYRLEDRHEAQFCLGPTHEEMFTHLVATENISYRSLPLRLYQIDRKFRDEMSPQSGLMRAKEFWMKGINHFKTNTSLLS
;
A
#
# COMPACT_ATOMS: atom_id res chain seq x y z
N MET A 1 -14.83 14.61 17.23
CA MET A 1 -13.79 14.08 18.16
C MET A 1 -12.92 12.97 17.56
N GLY A 2 -13.48 12.02 16.80
CA GLY A 2 -12.71 10.90 16.20
C GLY A 2 -11.54 11.32 15.29
N ALA A 3 -11.73 12.29 14.39
CA ALA A 3 -10.66 12.78 13.52
C ALA A 3 -9.43 13.28 14.29
N ARG A 4 -9.63 13.98 15.42
CA ARG A 4 -8.53 14.46 16.27
C ARG A 4 -7.70 13.31 16.86
N VAL A 5 -8.36 12.22 17.27
CA VAL A 5 -7.68 11.03 17.81
C VAL A 5 -6.91 10.33 16.69
N LEU A 6 -7.52 10.18 15.51
CA LEU A 6 -6.87 9.62 14.33
C LEU A 6 -5.60 10.42 13.95
N HIS A 7 -5.68 11.74 13.88
CA HIS A 7 -4.51 12.58 13.56
C HIS A 7 -3.38 12.43 14.58
N LYS A 8 -3.72 12.31 15.88
CA LYS A 8 -2.72 12.02 16.92
C LYS A 8 -2.06 10.66 16.71
N LEU A 9 -2.84 9.62 16.44
CA LEU A 9 -2.34 8.28 16.18
C LEU A 9 -1.42 8.26 14.94
N VAL A 10 -1.87 8.87 13.84
CA VAL A 10 -1.06 8.98 12.60
C VAL A 10 0.25 9.71 12.87
N SER A 11 0.23 10.78 13.68
CA SER A 11 1.44 11.54 14.01
C SER A 11 2.45 10.72 14.80
N VAL A 12 2.00 9.96 15.80
CA VAL A 12 2.88 9.05 16.57
C VAL A 12 3.48 7.98 15.67
N ILE A 13 2.66 7.32 14.84
CA ILE A 13 3.16 6.31 13.90
C ILE A 13 4.17 6.92 12.93
N ASP A 14 3.92 8.12 12.41
CA ASP A 14 4.82 8.82 11.50
C ASP A 14 6.19 9.12 12.15
N GLN A 15 6.18 9.53 13.41
CA GLN A 15 7.40 9.77 14.19
C GLN A 15 8.21 8.48 14.37
N GLU A 16 7.57 7.38 14.75
CA GLU A 16 8.25 6.08 14.91
C GLU A 16 8.77 5.52 13.57
N MET A 17 8.03 5.72 12.47
CA MET A 17 8.51 5.29 11.16
C MET A 17 9.73 6.10 10.70
N ARG A 18 9.77 7.40 10.98
CA ARG A 18 10.93 8.24 10.69
C ARG A 18 12.13 7.89 11.57
N SER A 19 11.90 7.53 12.84
CA SER A 19 13.00 7.17 13.76
C SER A 19 13.75 5.91 13.29
N VAL A 20 13.06 4.98 12.62
CA VAL A 20 13.67 3.80 11.98
C VAL A 20 14.19 4.06 10.56
N GLY A 21 14.31 5.32 10.14
CA GLY A 21 14.85 5.70 8.83
C GLY A 21 13.96 5.32 7.65
N ALA A 22 12.65 5.13 7.85
CA ALA A 22 11.74 4.90 6.74
C ALA A 22 11.32 6.22 6.07
N CYS A 23 11.17 6.19 4.75
CA CYS A 23 10.72 7.31 3.94
C CYS A 23 9.20 7.24 3.73
N LYS A 24 8.52 8.34 4.05
CA LYS A 24 7.07 8.44 3.85
C LYS A 24 6.77 8.69 2.38
N MET A 25 5.81 7.96 1.85
CA MET A 25 5.30 8.14 0.49
C MET A 25 3.78 8.17 0.48
N SER A 26 3.23 8.78 -0.58
CA SER A 26 1.81 8.72 -0.91
C SER A 26 1.68 8.08 -2.29
N ALA A 27 1.00 6.94 -2.33
CA ALA A 27 0.66 6.24 -3.55
C ALA A 27 -0.84 6.39 -3.80
N PRO A 28 -1.28 6.50 -5.06
CA PRO A 28 -2.69 6.69 -5.37
C PRO A 28 -3.53 5.52 -4.86
N ILE A 29 -4.72 5.81 -4.33
CA ILE A 29 -5.69 4.79 -3.92
C ILE A 29 -6.21 4.03 -5.15
N LEU A 30 -6.43 4.77 -6.24
CA LEU A 30 -6.84 4.23 -7.51
C LEU A 30 -5.61 3.65 -8.23
N ALA A 31 -5.52 2.33 -8.31
CA ALA A 31 -4.41 1.63 -8.91
C ALA A 31 -4.83 1.03 -10.26
N PRO A 32 -4.00 1.15 -11.32
CA PRO A 32 -4.31 0.56 -12.61
C PRO A 32 -4.22 -0.97 -12.54
N ALA A 33 -5.14 -1.66 -13.21
CA ALA A 33 -5.26 -3.12 -13.12
C ALA A 33 -4.01 -3.87 -13.60
N TYR A 34 -3.23 -3.30 -14.53
CA TYR A 34 -2.08 -4.00 -15.09
C TYR A 34 -1.02 -4.36 -14.04
N ILE A 35 -0.81 -3.53 -13.01
CA ILE A 35 0.18 -3.80 -11.96
C ILE A 35 -0.28 -4.99 -11.10
N TRP A 36 -1.58 -5.09 -10.84
CA TRP A 36 -2.19 -6.21 -10.10
C TRP A 36 -2.24 -7.51 -10.92
N LYS A 37 -2.40 -7.39 -12.25
CA LYS A 37 -2.30 -8.53 -13.17
C LYS A 37 -0.87 -9.07 -13.23
N GLN A 38 0.14 -8.19 -13.22
CA GLN A 38 1.55 -8.60 -13.17
C GLN A 38 1.89 -9.42 -11.92
N SER A 39 1.28 -9.12 -10.77
CA SER A 39 1.46 -9.91 -9.55
C SER A 39 0.57 -11.16 -9.46
N GLY A 40 -0.39 -11.33 -10.38
CA GLY A 40 -1.43 -12.36 -10.29
C GLY A 40 -2.45 -12.12 -9.17
N ARG A 41 -2.40 -10.96 -8.49
CA ARG A 41 -3.31 -10.60 -7.39
C ARG A 41 -4.62 -10.02 -7.85
N TRP A 42 -4.72 -9.64 -9.12
CA TRP A 42 -5.98 -9.21 -9.72
C TRP A 42 -7.05 -10.28 -9.60
N GLU A 43 -6.76 -11.52 -10.02
CA GLU A 43 -7.71 -12.64 -9.98
C GLU A 43 -7.77 -13.30 -8.60
N SER A 44 -6.62 -13.51 -7.94
CA SER A 44 -6.54 -14.32 -6.71
C SER A 44 -7.19 -13.68 -5.48
N ILE A 45 -7.26 -12.34 -5.39
CA ILE A 45 -8.00 -11.66 -4.31
C ILE A 45 -9.52 -11.84 -4.48
N GLY A 46 -9.99 -12.07 -5.71
CA GLY A 46 -11.39 -12.33 -5.98
C GLY A 46 -12.30 -11.14 -5.61
N ALA A 47 -13.39 -11.45 -4.90
CA ALA A 47 -14.48 -10.51 -4.64
C ALA A 47 -14.14 -9.39 -3.64
N GLU A 48 -13.09 -9.55 -2.83
CA GLU A 48 -12.68 -8.50 -1.87
C GLU A 48 -12.04 -7.27 -2.54
N LEU A 49 -11.63 -7.40 -3.80
CA LEU A 49 -11.02 -6.33 -4.56
C LEU A 49 -12.10 -5.47 -5.25
N TYR A 50 -12.25 -4.23 -4.81
CA TYR A 50 -13.03 -3.26 -5.57
C TYR A 50 -12.41 -3.02 -6.93
N ARG A 51 -13.14 -3.37 -7.99
CA ARG A 51 -12.77 -3.12 -9.38
C ARG A 51 -13.69 -2.06 -9.95
N LEU A 52 -13.13 -1.19 -10.77
CA LEU A 52 -13.86 -0.15 -11.47
C LEU A 52 -13.29 0.03 -12.88
N GLU A 53 -14.11 0.62 -13.72
CA GLU A 53 -13.79 0.91 -15.10
C GLU A 53 -14.07 2.39 -15.34
N ASP A 54 -13.13 3.09 -15.98
CA ASP A 54 -13.32 4.50 -16.29
C ASP A 54 -14.13 4.70 -17.59
N ARG A 55 -14.29 5.95 -18.00
CA ARG A 55 -15.04 6.31 -19.22
C ARG A 55 -14.38 5.83 -20.53
N HIS A 56 -13.15 5.35 -20.46
CA HIS A 56 -12.33 4.87 -21.58
C HIS A 56 -12.14 3.35 -21.52
N GLU A 57 -12.97 2.65 -20.74
CA GLU A 57 -12.91 1.20 -20.55
C GLU A 57 -11.59 0.72 -19.89
N ALA A 58 -10.85 1.63 -19.25
CA ALA A 58 -9.64 1.29 -18.54
C ALA A 58 -9.97 0.74 -17.15
N GLN A 59 -9.38 -0.41 -16.83
CA GLN A 59 -9.62 -1.12 -15.58
C GLN A 59 -8.71 -0.64 -14.45
N PHE A 60 -9.30 -0.42 -13.28
CA PHE A 60 -8.62 -0.04 -12.06
C PHE A 60 -9.17 -0.81 -10.86
N CYS A 61 -8.46 -0.71 -9.74
CA CYS A 61 -8.98 -1.11 -8.44
C CYS A 61 -8.71 -0.06 -7.37
N LEU A 62 -9.52 -0.10 -6.31
CA LEU A 62 -9.17 0.58 -5.07
C LEU A 62 -8.24 -0.33 -4.29
N GLY A 63 -6.97 0.08 -4.16
CA GLY A 63 -5.94 -0.78 -3.58
C GLY A 63 -6.24 -1.17 -2.12
N PRO A 64 -6.46 -2.46 -1.80
CA PRO A 64 -6.58 -2.94 -0.42
C PRO A 64 -5.23 -2.89 0.32
N THR A 65 -4.15 -2.72 -0.44
CA THR A 65 -2.75 -2.53 -0.06
C THR A 65 -1.98 -2.00 -1.28
N HIS A 66 -0.69 -1.72 -1.13
CA HIS A 66 0.14 -1.02 -2.13
C HIS A 66 1.46 -1.71 -2.45
N GLU A 67 1.62 -3.01 -2.18
CA GLU A 67 2.89 -3.72 -2.51
C GLU A 67 3.20 -3.66 -4.00
N GLU A 68 2.20 -3.89 -4.86
CA GLU A 68 2.28 -3.79 -6.32
C GLU A 68 2.78 -2.41 -6.76
N MET A 69 2.17 -1.36 -6.21
CA MET A 69 2.47 0.02 -6.59
C MET A 69 3.89 0.42 -6.18
N PHE A 70 4.30 0.09 -4.95
CA PHE A 70 5.64 0.40 -4.49
C PHE A 70 6.71 -0.43 -5.20
N THR A 71 6.43 -1.70 -5.48
CA THR A 71 7.33 -2.57 -6.24
C THR A 71 7.49 -2.05 -7.67
N HIS A 72 6.39 -1.67 -8.31
CA HIS A 72 6.41 -1.08 -9.65
C HIS A 72 7.25 0.20 -9.68
N LEU A 73 7.00 1.13 -8.74
CA LEU A 73 7.77 2.36 -8.59
C LEU A 73 9.27 2.09 -8.43
N VAL A 74 9.65 1.21 -7.51
CA VAL A 74 11.07 0.88 -7.27
C VAL A 74 11.71 0.25 -8.51
N ALA A 75 10.96 -0.58 -9.25
CA ALA A 75 11.44 -1.18 -10.48
C ALA A 75 11.62 -0.15 -11.62
N THR A 76 10.79 0.89 -11.68
CA THR A 76 10.87 1.92 -12.74
C THR A 76 11.92 3.00 -12.47
N GLU A 77 12.20 3.33 -11.20
CA GLU A 77 13.07 4.44 -10.82
C GLU A 77 14.58 4.14 -10.87
N ASN A 78 14.99 2.96 -11.38
CA ASN A 78 16.40 2.53 -11.49
C ASN A 78 17.23 2.81 -10.21
N ILE A 79 16.72 2.37 -9.07
CA ILE A 79 17.32 2.65 -7.76
C ILE A 79 18.72 2.01 -7.66
N SER A 80 19.73 2.82 -7.34
CA SER A 80 21.10 2.35 -7.13
C SER A 80 21.20 1.40 -5.94
N TYR A 81 22.04 0.36 -6.05
CA TYR A 81 22.33 -0.56 -4.95
C TYR A 81 22.85 0.16 -3.69
N ARG A 82 23.51 1.32 -3.86
CA ARG A 82 24.03 2.15 -2.75
C ARG A 82 22.91 2.80 -1.94
N SER A 83 21.72 2.92 -2.51
CA SER A 83 20.53 3.48 -1.86
C SER A 83 19.74 2.43 -1.07
N LEU A 84 20.18 1.17 -1.07
CA LEU A 84 19.59 0.08 -0.30
C LEU A 84 20.35 -0.11 1.03
N PRO A 85 19.67 -0.46 2.13
CA PRO A 85 18.25 -0.83 2.23
C PRO A 85 17.29 0.37 2.18
N LEU A 86 16.21 0.22 1.42
CA LEU A 86 15.17 1.24 1.30
C LEU A 86 13.90 0.80 2.03
N ARG A 87 13.36 1.67 2.88
CA ARG A 87 12.11 1.45 3.62
C ARG A 87 11.11 2.50 3.21
N LEU A 88 10.07 2.11 2.48
CA LEU A 88 9.00 3.01 2.02
C LEU A 88 7.74 2.71 2.81
N TYR A 89 7.10 3.72 3.38
CA TYR A 89 5.85 3.53 4.11
C TYR A 89 4.81 4.57 3.73
N GLN A 90 3.55 4.19 3.89
CA GLN A 90 2.39 5.05 3.68
C GLN A 90 1.40 4.83 4.82
N ILE A 91 0.76 5.91 5.26
CA ILE A 91 -0.37 5.88 6.19
C ILE A 91 -1.54 6.50 5.46
N ASP A 92 -2.49 5.68 5.01
CA ASP A 92 -3.59 6.14 4.16
C ASP A 92 -4.79 5.20 4.25
N ARG A 93 -5.91 5.61 3.66
CA ARG A 93 -7.12 4.82 3.52
C ARG A 93 -6.91 3.66 2.54
N LYS A 94 -7.52 2.54 2.85
CA LYS A 94 -7.58 1.32 2.03
C LYS A 94 -9.02 0.85 1.95
N PHE A 95 -9.31 0.10 0.90
CA PHE A 95 -10.65 -0.39 0.62
C PHE A 95 -10.62 -1.90 0.43
N ARG A 96 -11.52 -2.61 1.09
CA ARG A 96 -11.75 -4.05 0.93
C ARG A 96 -13.23 -4.30 0.90
N ASP A 97 -13.73 -5.04 -0.07
CA ASP A 97 -15.15 -5.36 -0.14
C ASP A 97 -15.51 -6.49 0.82
N GLU A 98 -15.42 -6.17 2.11
CA GLU A 98 -15.69 -7.09 3.21
C GLU A 98 -17.14 -7.57 3.17
N MET A 99 -17.33 -8.88 3.02
CA MET A 99 -18.65 -9.50 2.83
C MET A 99 -19.59 -9.25 4.02
N SER A 100 -19.04 -9.22 5.24
CA SER A 100 -19.83 -8.99 6.45
C SER A 100 -19.14 -7.98 7.38
N PRO A 101 -19.31 -6.67 7.12
CA PRO A 101 -18.75 -5.62 7.96
C PRO A 101 -19.39 -5.67 9.35
N GLN A 102 -18.58 -5.68 10.40
CA GLN A 102 -19.05 -5.82 11.78
C GLN A 102 -18.22 -4.96 12.74
N SER A 103 -18.79 -4.60 13.88
CA SER A 103 -18.04 -3.97 14.99
C SER A 103 -17.41 -2.62 14.65
N GLY A 104 -18.06 -1.84 13.77
CA GLY A 104 -17.65 -0.47 13.44
C GLY A 104 -16.27 -0.42 12.79
N LEU A 105 -15.27 0.11 13.51
CA LEU A 105 -13.91 0.30 13.00
C LEU A 105 -13.09 -1.01 12.90
N MET A 106 -13.52 -2.08 13.56
CA MET A 106 -12.74 -3.32 13.63
C MET A 106 -12.80 -4.13 12.32
N ARG A 107 -13.94 -4.12 11.63
CA ARG A 107 -14.15 -4.83 10.37
C ARG A 107 -15.00 -3.99 9.43
N ALA A 108 -14.34 -3.06 8.73
CA ALA A 108 -14.95 -2.08 7.84
C ALA A 108 -14.46 -2.25 6.39
N LYS A 109 -15.23 -1.70 5.45
CA LYS A 109 -14.87 -1.68 4.01
C LYS A 109 -13.87 -0.59 3.65
N GLU A 110 -13.84 0.50 4.42
CA GLU A 110 -12.84 1.57 4.34
C GLU A 110 -12.15 1.69 5.71
N PHE A 111 -10.81 1.69 5.72
CA PHE A 111 -10.04 1.80 6.95
C PHE A 111 -8.68 2.47 6.71
N TRP A 112 -8.11 3.04 7.77
CA TRP A 112 -6.74 3.58 7.74
C TRP A 112 -5.72 2.48 8.00
N MET A 113 -4.64 2.46 7.24
CA MET A 113 -3.57 1.49 7.39
C MET A 113 -2.21 2.14 7.20
N LYS A 114 -1.26 1.77 8.07
CA LYS A 114 0.17 1.95 7.81
C LYS A 114 0.70 0.73 7.06
N GLY A 115 1.09 0.89 5.80
CA GLY A 115 1.86 -0.11 5.04
C GLY A 115 3.35 0.24 5.03
N ILE A 116 4.24 -0.76 5.06
CA ILE A 116 5.69 -0.56 4.84
C ILE A 116 6.22 -1.65 3.90
N ASN A 117 7.05 -1.25 2.94
CA ASN A 117 7.79 -2.13 2.06
C ASN A 117 9.29 -1.93 2.29
N HIS A 118 10.02 -3.04 2.33
CA HIS A 118 11.45 -3.06 2.60
C HIS A 118 12.18 -3.70 1.42
N PHE A 119 12.98 -2.91 0.73
CA PHE A 119 13.78 -3.35 -0.40
C PHE A 119 15.23 -3.51 0.05
N LYS A 120 15.82 -4.66 -0.26
CA LYS A 120 17.21 -5.01 0.09
C LYS A 120 17.86 -5.73 -1.08
N THR A 121 19.17 -5.60 -1.20
CA THR A 121 19.97 -6.50 -2.05
C THR A 121 20.01 -7.90 -1.42
N ASN A 122 20.15 -8.93 -2.26
CA ASN A 122 20.36 -10.28 -1.77
C ASN A 122 21.79 -10.43 -1.22
N THR A 123 21.96 -10.51 0.09
CA THR A 123 23.27 -10.59 0.77
C THR A 123 23.70 -12.05 1.05
N SER A 124 23.19 -13.05 0.33
CA SER A 124 23.58 -14.47 0.52
C SER A 124 24.54 -15.02 -0.54
N LEU A 125 25.17 -14.17 -1.37
CA LEU A 125 26.21 -14.58 -2.35
C LEU A 125 27.60 -13.97 -2.07
N LEU A 126 27.82 -13.40 -0.88
CA LEU A 126 29.09 -12.78 -0.47
C LEU A 126 29.58 -13.24 0.92
N SER A 127 29.34 -14.51 1.25
CA SER A 127 29.95 -15.20 2.39
C SER A 127 30.59 -16.50 1.93
#